data_AF-A0A6B1YJ20-F1
#
_entry.id   AF-A0A6B1YJ20-F1
#
_cell.length_a   1.000
_cell.length_b   1.000
_cell.length_c   1.000
_cell.angle_alpha   90.00
_cell.angle_beta   90.00
_cell.angle_gamma   90.00
#
_symmetry.space_group_name_H-M   'P 1'
#
loop_
_entity.id
_entity.type
_entity.pdbx_description
1 polymer ?
#
loop_
_entity_poly.entity_id
_entity_poly.type
_entity_poly.pdbx_seq_one_letter_code
_entity_poly.pdbx_strand_id
1 'polypeptide(L)' 'MSAPLPPRGRGTASNPLNRFAPTHSEAFDDGWEQDVPPIQLTEVREEIARTVISRNQSPDLPFDRSINPYRGCEH' A
#
# COMPACT_ATOMS: atom_id res chain seq x y z
N MET A 1 -13.56 29.41 6.29
CA MET A 1 -13.57 28.36 5.27
C MET A 1 -13.36 27.04 5.99
N SER A 2 -14.37 26.15 5.98
CA SER A 2 -14.31 24.89 6.73
C SER A 2 -13.28 23.95 6.09
N ALA A 3 -12.29 23.48 6.86
CA ALA A 3 -11.37 22.46 6.38
C ALA A 3 -12.16 21.14 6.13
N PRO A 4 -11.85 20.39 5.05
CA PRO A 4 -12.49 19.12 4.80
C PRO A 4 -12.16 18.14 5.93
N LEU A 5 -13.18 17.39 6.38
CA LEU A 5 -13.02 16.36 7.40
C LEU A 5 -12.03 15.30 6.90
N PRO A 6 -11.12 14.79 7.75
CA PRO A 6 -10.17 13.76 7.36
C PRO A 6 -10.91 12.53 6.81
N PRO A 7 -10.42 11.92 5.71
CA PRO A 7 -11.03 10.70 5.19
C PRO A 7 -11.05 9.62 6.26
N ARG A 8 -12.16 8.88 6.39
CA ARG A 8 -12.25 7.73 7.30
C ARG A 8 -11.29 6.65 6.80
N GLY A 9 -10.11 6.52 7.41
CA GLY A 9 -9.08 5.57 7.01
C GLY A 9 -7.69 5.91 7.56
N ARG A 10 -6.64 5.24 7.05
CA ARG A 10 -5.22 5.48 7.40
C ARG A 10 -4.52 6.49 6.47
N GLY A 11 -5.28 7.34 5.79
CA GLY A 11 -4.75 8.34 4.86
C GLY A 11 -4.56 9.71 5.52
N THR A 12 -3.70 10.54 4.94
CA THR A 12 -3.52 11.94 5.36
C THR A 12 -4.63 12.80 4.74
N ALA A 13 -5.23 13.69 5.53
CA ALA A 13 -6.25 14.63 5.06
C ALA A 13 -5.71 15.75 4.15
N SER A 14 -4.37 15.84 4.04
CA SER A 14 -3.64 16.84 3.29
C SER A 14 -2.67 16.16 2.35
N ASN A 15 -2.63 16.62 1.10
CA ASN A 15 -1.65 16.24 0.10
C ASN A 15 -0.90 17.51 -0.36
N PRO A 16 -0.04 18.10 0.49
CA PRO A 16 0.68 19.32 0.12
C PRO A 16 1.72 19.02 -0.97
N LEU A 17 1.86 19.96 -1.91
CA LEU A 17 2.86 19.85 -2.97
C LEU A 17 4.29 19.83 -2.40
N ASN A 18 5.18 19.12 -3.09
CA ASN A 18 6.61 19.15 -2.77
C ASN A 18 7.18 20.55 -3.06
N ARG A 19 7.74 21.18 -2.02
CA ARG A 19 8.32 22.55 -2.07
C ARG A 19 9.36 22.75 -3.17
N PHE A 20 10.13 21.71 -3.50
CA PHE A 20 11.26 21.81 -4.42
C PHE A 20 10.99 21.14 -5.77
N ALA A 21 9.76 20.67 -6.01
CA ALA A 21 9.42 20.09 -7.29
C ALA A 21 9.45 21.18 -8.38
N PRO A 22 10.13 20.95 -9.51
CA PRO A 22 10.20 21.91 -10.61
C PRO A 22 8.86 22.03 -11.36
N THR A 23 7.96 21.07 -11.17
CA THR A 23 6.61 21.02 -11.74
C THR A 23 5.60 20.63 -10.66
N HIS A 24 4.33 20.97 -10.87
CA HIS A 24 3.24 20.53 -10.02
C HIS A 24 2.19 19.81 -10.86
N SER A 25 1.46 18.90 -10.23
CA SER A 25 0.35 18.17 -10.83
C SER A 25 -0.95 18.80 -10.37
N GLU A 26 -1.87 19.00 -11.29
CA GLU A 26 -3.25 19.43 -11.01
C GLU A 26 -4.20 18.33 -11.46
N ALA A 27 -5.23 18.06 -10.66
CA ALA A 27 -6.28 17.15 -11.07
C ALA A 27 -7.11 17.82 -12.16
N PHE A 28 -7.19 17.18 -13.32
CA PHE A 28 -7.94 17.66 -14.47
C PHE A 28 -8.93 16.57 -14.89
N ASP A 29 -10.18 16.98 -15.09
CA ASP A 29 -11.20 16.12 -15.70
C ASP A 29 -11.03 16.18 -17.22
N ASP A 30 -10.53 15.11 -17.80
CA ASP A 30 -10.34 14.97 -19.24
C ASP A 30 -11.61 14.53 -19.98
N GLY A 31 -12.73 14.35 -19.26
CA GLY A 31 -14.02 13.96 -19.80
C GLY A 31 -14.13 12.47 -20.15
N TRP A 32 -13.11 11.67 -19.85
CA TRP A 32 -13.16 10.22 -20.02
C TRP A 32 -13.76 9.57 -18.79
N GLU A 33 -14.60 8.56 -19.02
CA GLU A 33 -15.09 7.72 -17.92
C GLU A 33 -13.91 6.97 -17.31
N GLN A 34 -13.66 7.22 -16.02
CA GLN A 34 -12.64 6.49 -15.30
C GLN A 34 -13.21 5.14 -14.90
N ASP A 35 -12.73 4.07 -15.54
CA ASP A 35 -12.89 2.71 -15.04
C ASP A 35 -12.09 2.57 -13.73
N VAL A 36 -12.62 3.14 -12.65
CA VAL A 36 -12.07 2.96 -11.31
C VAL A 36 -12.37 1.52 -10.93
N PRO A 37 -11.35 0.65 -10.78
CA PRO A 37 -11.60 -0.69 -10.29
C PRO A 37 -12.25 -0.56 -8.92
N PRO A 38 -13.26 -1.38 -8.59
CA PRO A 38 -13.84 -1.37 -7.26
C PRO A 38 -12.71 -1.50 -6.24
N ILE A 39 -12.66 -0.55 -5.30
CA ILE A 39 -11.66 -0.53 -4.23
C ILE A 39 -11.64 -1.90 -3.55
N GLN A 40 -10.50 -2.58 -3.62
CA GLN A 40 -10.28 -3.75 -2.78
C GLN A 40 -10.11 -3.24 -1.36
N LEU A 41 -11.12 -3.46 -0.52
CA LEU A 41 -11.04 -3.12 0.89
C LEU A 41 -9.91 -3.93 1.52
N THR A 42 -9.05 -3.27 2.29
CA THR A 42 -8.07 -3.94 3.14
C THR A 42 -8.78 -4.98 4.00
N GLU A 43 -8.41 -6.25 3.84
CA GLU A 43 -8.94 -7.32 4.67
C GLU A 43 -7.97 -7.64 5.80
N VAL A 44 -8.48 -7.65 7.03
CA VAL A 44 -7.72 -8.12 8.19
C VAL A 44 -8.07 -9.58 8.42
N ARG A 45 -7.05 -10.44 8.41
CA ARG A 45 -7.20 -11.87 8.71
C ARG A 45 -6.31 -12.24 9.88
N GLU A 46 -6.85 -13.01 10.82
CA GLU A 46 -6.04 -13.68 11.83
C GLU A 46 -5.32 -14.86 11.18
N GLU A 47 -4.01 -14.91 11.32
CA GLU A 47 -3.20 -16.02 10.82
C GLU A 47 -2.74 -16.92 11.97
N ILE A 48 -3.05 -18.21 11.87
CA ILE A 48 -2.52 -19.24 12.77
C ILE A 48 -1.38 -19.96 12.03
N ALA A 49 -0.19 -19.37 12.09
CA ALA A 49 0.99 -19.98 11.48
C ALA A 49 1.49 -21.17 12.30
N ARG A 50 1.78 -22.30 11.65
CA ARG A 50 2.43 -23.47 12.29
C ARG A 50 3.88 -23.20 12.66
N THR A 51 4.59 -22.36 11.90
CA THR A 51 5.98 -21.98 12.15
C THR A 51 6.32 -20.64 11.52
N VAL A 52 7.20 -19.88 12.16
CA VAL A 52 7.73 -18.60 11.66
C VAL A 52 8.91 -18.78 10.69
N ILE A 53 9.53 -19.97 10.67
CA ILE A 53 10.73 -20.25 9.87
C ILE A 53 10.35 -20.95 8.57
N SER A 54 10.58 -20.26 7.46
CA SER A 54 10.55 -20.84 6.11
C SER A 54 11.86 -21.56 5.82
N ARG A 55 11.79 -22.66 5.06
CA ARG A 55 12.97 -23.42 4.62
C ARG A 55 13.00 -23.50 3.10
N ASN A 56 14.18 -23.37 2.50
CA ASN A 56 14.39 -23.55 1.07
C ASN A 56 15.62 -24.45 0.82
N GLN A 57 15.67 -25.08 -0.35
CA GLN A 57 16.77 -25.96 -0.77
C GLN A 57 17.40 -25.49 -2.08
N SER A 58 17.26 -24.20 -2.42
CA SER A 58 17.85 -23.67 -3.65
C SER A 58 19.38 -23.67 -3.53
N PRO A 59 20.11 -24.17 -4.54
CA PRO A 59 21.57 -24.08 -4.56
C PRO A 59 22.06 -22.64 -4.78
N ASP A 60 21.18 -21.75 -5.24
CA ASP A 60 21.51 -20.36 -5.59
C ASP A 60 21.41 -19.40 -4.39
N LEU A 61 20.79 -19.85 -3.29
CA LEU A 61 20.65 -19.06 -2.08
C LEU A 61 21.71 -19.47 -1.05
N PRO A 62 22.45 -18.51 -0.46
CA PRO A 62 23.48 -18.81 0.53
C PRO A 62 22.90 -19.16 1.93
N PHE A 63 21.58 -19.34 2.03
CA PHE A 63 20.87 -19.64 3.27
C PHE A 63 19.72 -20.62 3.02
N ASP A 64 19.46 -21.49 4.00
CA ASP A 64 18.37 -22.47 3.97
C ASP A 64 17.13 -22.02 4.74
N ARG A 65 17.22 -20.96 5.56
CA ARG A 65 16.17 -20.51 6.48
C ARG A 65 15.90 -19.02 6.35
N SER A 66 14.63 -18.65 6.37
CA SER A 66 14.21 -17.24 6.38
C SER A 66 13.01 -17.02 7.29
N ILE A 67 12.83 -15.76 7.70
CA ILE A 67 11.66 -15.28 8.43
C ILE A 67 11.04 -14.18 7.59
N ASN A 68 9.73 -14.25 7.37
CA ASN A 68 8.98 -13.14 6.82
C ASN A 68 8.18 -12.45 7.94
N PRO A 69 8.64 -11.30 8.46
CA PRO A 69 7.97 -10.60 9.56
C PRO A 69 6.63 -10.00 9.16
N TYR A 70 6.32 -9.94 7.85
CA TYR A 70 5.08 -9.38 7.33
C TYR A 70 4.43 -10.37 6.35
N ARG A 71 3.22 -10.84 6.66
CA ARG A 71 2.42 -11.60 5.69
C ARG A 71 1.18 -10.81 5.35
N GLY A 72 1.12 -10.37 4.09
CA GLY A 72 0.12 -9.43 3.58
C GLY A 72 0.81 -8.16 3.11
N CYS A 73 0.83 -7.96 1.80
CA CYS A 73 1.16 -6.67 1.19
C CYS A 73 -0.11 -6.19 0.49
N GLU A 74 -0.72 -5.12 1.00
CA GLU A 74 -1.47 -4.20 0.16
C GLU A 74 -0.41 -3.27 -0.44
N HIS A 75 -0.35 -3.16 -1.76
CA HIS A 75 0.63 -2.35 -2.49
C HIS A 75 -0.08 -1.28 -3.29
#